data_AF-A0A970RIV7-F1
#
_entry.id   AF-A0A970RIV7-F1
#
_cell.length_a   1.000
_cell.length_b   1.000
_cell.length_c   1.000
_cell.angle_alpha   90.00
_cell.angle_beta   90.00
_cell.angle_gamma   90.00
#
_symmetry.space_group_name_H-M   'P 1'
#
loop_
_entity.id
_entity.type
_entity.pdbx_description
1 polymer ?
#
loop_
_entity_poly.entity_id
_entity_poly.type
_entity_poly.pdbx_seq_one_letter_code
_entity_poly.pdbx_strand_id
1 'polypeptide(L)'
;MKRIIMVCCFVLLFIVPSFAQATAEDQPYGSPVASGTVLLDGQRVPLRGTPLVTLKNTFSNHDFSTLPYASRLDLYEQSKVSITWPVFKNLIFGFGKGSQIQNDISSELFGIITDWAGFSIAGFGFGLFIIDMLFIFPFYATGNESYSIDSSDPFAAISLYSMLIGGGTVVLGRIVQTILPITYGNRYNRILRQGLHLTKDLEDTMTLEFSIKPKLIINHDLRMGMQFVGTINL
;
A
#
# COMPACT_ATOMS: atom_id res chain seq x y z
N MET A 1 -24.37 -22.30 8.47
CA MET A 1 -23.19 -22.45 7.58
C MET A 1 -22.67 -21.15 6.99
N LYS A 2 -23.46 -20.35 6.23
CA LYS A 2 -23.01 -19.07 5.63
C LYS A 2 -22.37 -18.08 6.63
N ARG A 3 -22.86 -18.08 7.87
CA ARG A 3 -22.45 -17.14 8.94
C ARG A 3 -21.13 -17.53 9.63
N ILE A 4 -20.89 -18.83 9.84
CA ILE A 4 -19.60 -19.35 10.35
C ILE A 4 -18.50 -19.14 9.32
N ILE A 5 -18.81 -19.29 8.03
CA ILE A 5 -17.87 -18.97 6.95
C ILE A 5 -17.51 -17.48 6.96
N MET A 6 -18.47 -16.59 7.21
CA MET A 6 -18.22 -15.15 7.30
C MET A 6 -17.32 -14.80 8.49
N VAL A 7 -17.57 -15.39 9.67
CA VAL A 7 -16.72 -15.24 10.87
C VAL A 7 -15.33 -15.80 10.63
N CYS A 8 -15.19 -16.99 10.02
CA CYS A 8 -13.88 -17.56 9.65
C CYS A 8 -13.14 -16.69 8.63
N CYS A 9 -13.82 -16.16 7.61
CA CYS A 9 -13.24 -15.21 6.65
C CYS A 9 -12.80 -13.91 7.33
N PHE A 10 -13.55 -13.42 8.32
CA PHE A 10 -13.21 -12.20 9.07
C PHE A 10 -12.04 -12.42 10.04
N VAL A 11 -12.04 -13.54 10.75
CA VAL A 11 -10.93 -13.98 11.60
C VAL A 11 -9.67 -14.19 10.76
N LEU A 12 -9.78 -14.75 9.56
CA LEU A 12 -8.66 -14.83 8.61
C LEU A 12 -8.19 -13.44 8.14
N LEU A 13 -9.10 -12.50 7.87
CA LEU A 13 -8.75 -11.13 7.47
C LEU A 13 -8.06 -10.32 8.59
N PHE A 14 -8.31 -10.65 9.86
CA PHE A 14 -7.71 -9.98 11.03
C PHE A 14 -6.45 -10.65 11.56
N ILE A 15 -6.35 -11.98 11.48
CA ILE A 15 -5.17 -12.73 11.96
C ILE A 15 -4.02 -12.63 10.95
N VAL A 16 -4.30 -12.62 9.65
CA VAL A 16 -3.26 -12.59 8.60
C VAL A 16 -2.38 -11.34 8.67
N PRO A 17 -2.90 -10.11 8.86
CA PRO A 17 -2.06 -8.91 9.02
C PRO A 17 -1.19 -8.94 10.27
N SER A 18 -1.71 -9.44 11.40
CA SER A 18 -0.98 -9.51 12.67
C SER A 18 0.14 -10.55 12.65
N PHE A 19 -0.07 -11.70 12.01
CA PHE A 19 0.99 -12.70 11.81
C PHE A 19 1.99 -12.29 10.73
N ALA A 20 1.55 -11.60 9.67
CA ALA A 20 2.44 -11.12 8.61
C ALA A 20 3.42 -10.05 9.11
N GLN A 21 3.04 -9.23 10.10
CA GLN A 21 3.94 -8.32 10.80
C GLN A 21 5.03 -9.04 11.61
N ALA A 22 4.70 -10.18 12.23
CA ALA A 22 5.66 -10.97 13.01
C ALA A 22 6.65 -11.74 12.13
N THR A 23 6.27 -12.10 10.90
CA THR A 23 7.16 -12.78 9.93
C THR A 23 7.93 -11.83 9.01
N ALA A 24 7.59 -10.54 9.01
CA ALA A 24 8.28 -9.52 8.21
C ALA A 24 9.41 -8.84 9.00
N GLU A 25 10.09 -9.60 9.87
CA GLU A 25 11.36 -9.20 10.45
C GLU A 25 12.36 -8.95 9.31
N ASP A 26 12.96 -7.76 9.34
CA ASP A 26 13.71 -7.15 8.25
C ASP A 26 14.80 -8.08 7.72
N GLN A 27 14.62 -8.59 6.50
CA GLN A 27 15.77 -8.94 5.68
C GLN A 27 16.46 -7.63 5.28
N PRO A 28 17.72 -7.40 5.71
CA PRO A 28 18.48 -6.26 5.22
C PRO A 28 18.81 -6.55 3.76
N TYR A 29 17.97 -6.03 2.85
CA TYR A 29 18.24 -6.11 1.43
C TYR A 29 19.39 -5.15 1.10
N GLY A 30 20.61 -5.69 1.14
CA GLY A 30 21.84 -5.04 0.70
C GLY A 30 22.86 -4.86 1.82
N SER A 31 23.94 -5.62 1.74
CA SER A 31 25.21 -5.40 2.45
C SER A 31 25.64 -3.91 2.42
N PRO A 32 26.27 -3.36 3.47
CA PRO A 32 26.59 -1.94 3.63
C PRO A 32 27.82 -1.51 2.80
N VAL A 33 27.87 -1.88 1.52
CA VAL A 33 28.82 -1.27 0.59
C VAL A 33 28.14 -0.04 0.01
N ALA A 34 28.66 1.13 0.38
CA ALA A 34 28.28 2.49 -0.04
C ALA A 34 27.88 2.63 -1.53
N SER A 35 26.69 2.15 -1.89
CA SER A 35 26.15 2.18 -3.25
C SER A 35 25.24 3.39 -3.38
N GLY A 36 25.56 4.30 -4.29
CA GLY A 36 24.83 5.58 -4.44
C GLY A 36 25.37 6.75 -3.61
N THR A 37 26.63 6.68 -3.14
CA THR A 37 27.34 7.81 -2.50
C THR A 37 28.48 8.24 -3.42
N VAL A 38 28.62 9.55 -3.65
CA VAL A 38 29.70 10.11 -4.47
C VAL A 38 30.53 11.13 -3.67
N LEU A 39 31.82 11.23 -4.00
CA LEU A 39 32.67 12.30 -3.49
C LEU A 39 32.54 13.53 -4.39
N LEU A 40 31.96 14.61 -3.87
CA LEU A 40 31.82 15.90 -4.52
C LEU A 40 32.38 16.96 -3.57
N ASP A 41 33.25 17.84 -4.07
CA ASP A 41 33.84 18.94 -3.29
C ASP A 41 34.50 18.49 -1.97
N GLY A 42 35.11 17.31 -1.98
CA GLY A 42 35.73 16.70 -0.79
C GLY A 42 34.73 16.13 0.23
N GLN A 43 33.43 16.20 -0.04
CA GLN A 43 32.36 15.67 0.82
C GLN A 43 31.75 14.40 0.23
N ARG A 44 31.37 13.47 1.10
CA ARG A 44 30.59 12.28 0.70
C ARG A 44 29.12 12.63 0.66
N VAL A 45 28.54 12.61 -0.54
CA VAL A 45 27.15 12.96 -0.78
C VAL A 45 26.34 11.68 -1.06
N PRO A 46 25.50 11.23 -0.12
CA PRO A 46 24.61 10.10 -0.36
C PRO A 46 23.41 10.55 -1.20
N LEU A 47 23.09 9.77 -2.23
CA LEU A 47 21.87 9.96 -3.02
C LEU A 47 20.84 8.89 -2.65
N ARG A 48 21.25 7.62 -2.64
CA ARG A 48 20.36 6.50 -2.27
C ARG A 48 19.87 6.62 -0.83
N GLY A 49 18.59 6.30 -0.62
CA GLY A 49 17.99 6.27 0.72
C GLY A 49 17.71 7.65 1.32
N THR A 50 18.00 8.73 0.59
CA THR A 50 17.67 10.08 1.05
C THR A 50 16.19 10.41 0.79
N PRO A 51 15.52 11.14 1.69
CA PRO A 51 14.18 11.66 1.43
C PRO A 51 14.18 12.59 0.21
N LEU A 52 13.06 12.65 -0.51
CA LEU A 52 12.91 13.48 -1.71
C LEU A 52 13.31 14.96 -1.50
N VAL A 53 12.99 15.53 -0.34
CA VAL A 53 13.34 16.91 0.00
C VAL A 53 14.85 17.06 0.13
N THR A 54 15.50 16.14 0.84
CA THR A 54 16.96 16.10 0.96
C THR A 54 17.62 15.94 -0.40
N LEU A 55 17.11 15.05 -1.26
CA LEU A 55 17.63 14.85 -2.61
C LEU A 55 17.58 16.15 -3.44
N LYS A 56 16.46 16.88 -3.40
CA LYS A 56 16.33 18.17 -4.08
C LYS A 56 17.33 19.20 -3.56
N ASN A 57 17.48 19.29 -2.23
CA ASN A 57 18.43 20.20 -1.61
C ASN A 57 19.88 19.85 -2.02
N THR A 58 20.22 18.56 -2.08
CA THR A 58 21.51 18.09 -2.55
C THR A 58 21.82 18.59 -3.96
N PHE A 59 20.87 18.44 -4.91
CA PHE A 59 21.04 18.93 -6.29
C PHE A 59 21.02 20.46 -6.42
N SER A 60 20.41 21.16 -5.47
CA SER A 60 20.49 22.63 -5.43
C SER A 60 21.84 23.13 -4.92
N ASN A 61 22.54 22.34 -4.11
CA ASN A 61 23.75 22.74 -3.42
C ASN A 61 25.04 22.21 -4.06
N HIS A 62 24.97 21.15 -4.86
CA HIS A 62 26.12 20.53 -5.50
C HIS A 62 25.92 20.42 -7.00
N ASP A 63 26.95 20.77 -7.77
CA ASP A 63 26.96 20.63 -9.21
C ASP A 63 27.53 19.27 -9.63
N PHE A 64 26.64 18.35 -10.01
CA PHE A 64 27.00 17.02 -10.46
C PHE A 64 27.54 17.02 -11.89
N SER A 65 27.43 18.11 -12.66
CA SER A 65 27.94 18.18 -14.04
C SER A 65 29.46 18.09 -14.13
N THR A 66 30.15 18.34 -13.02
CA THR A 66 31.59 18.14 -12.82
C THR A 66 32.02 16.67 -12.97
N LEU A 67 31.08 15.73 -12.78
CA LEU A 67 31.33 14.30 -12.93
C LEU A 67 31.21 13.84 -14.40
N PRO A 68 32.08 12.91 -14.85
CA PRO A 68 31.93 12.27 -16.14
C PRO A 68 30.55 11.64 -16.33
N TYR A 69 30.02 11.67 -17.56
CA TYR A 69 28.70 11.12 -17.87
C TYR A 69 28.53 9.67 -17.41
N ALA A 70 29.55 8.82 -17.64
CA ALA A 70 29.53 7.42 -17.21
C ALA A 70 29.35 7.28 -15.69
N SER A 71 30.03 8.11 -14.89
CA SER A 71 29.88 8.12 -13.44
C SER A 71 28.50 8.59 -13.00
N ARG A 72 27.91 9.57 -13.71
CA ARG A 72 26.54 10.04 -13.45
C ARG A 72 25.50 8.97 -13.76
N LEU A 73 25.69 8.21 -14.84
CA LEU A 73 24.80 7.11 -15.21
C LEU A 73 24.87 5.95 -14.20
N ASP A 74 26.07 5.55 -13.79
CA ASP A 74 26.27 4.53 -12.76
C ASP A 74 25.65 4.97 -11.42
N LEU A 75 25.83 6.24 -11.06
CA LEU A 75 25.23 6.81 -9.86
C LEU A 75 23.69 6.83 -9.89
N TYR A 76 23.10 7.06 -11.06
CA TYR A 76 21.65 6.92 -11.26
C TYR A 76 21.20 5.47 -11.09
N GLU A 77 21.87 4.52 -11.74
CA GLU A 77 21.52 3.09 -11.68
C GLU A 77 21.62 2.53 -10.25
N GLN A 78 22.60 2.98 -9.48
CA GLN A 78 22.77 2.58 -8.08
C GLN A 78 21.77 3.24 -7.11
N SER A 79 21.32 4.46 -7.42
CA SER A 79 20.52 5.30 -6.52
C SER A 79 19.03 5.33 -6.85
N LYS A 80 18.62 4.90 -8.05
CA LYS A 80 17.20 4.84 -8.43
C LYS A 80 16.43 3.94 -7.47
N VAL A 81 15.21 4.35 -7.15
CA VAL A 81 14.33 3.57 -6.29
C VAL A 81 13.48 2.63 -7.14
N SER A 82 13.34 1.39 -6.67
CA SER A 82 12.42 0.42 -7.26
C SER A 82 10.97 0.81 -6.96
N ILE A 83 10.07 0.56 -7.91
CA ILE A 83 8.63 0.81 -7.76
C ILE A 83 7.89 -0.50 -7.48
N THR A 84 8.18 -1.55 -8.25
CA THR A 84 7.43 -2.81 -8.25
C THR A 84 7.40 -3.49 -6.88
N TRP A 85 8.55 -3.60 -6.19
CA TRP A 85 8.62 -4.29 -4.91
C TRP A 85 7.87 -3.54 -3.78
N PRO A 86 8.05 -2.22 -3.62
CA PRO A 86 7.21 -1.40 -2.74
C PRO A 86 5.70 -1.54 -2.97
N VAL A 87 5.25 -1.54 -4.23
CA VAL A 87 3.84 -1.73 -4.59
C VAL A 87 3.31 -3.06 -4.07
N PHE A 88 4.04 -4.15 -4.33
CA PHE A 88 3.69 -5.49 -3.87
C PHE A 88 3.66 -5.58 -2.33
N LYS A 89 4.63 -4.97 -1.65
CA LYS A 89 4.71 -4.98 -0.19
C LYS A 89 3.53 -4.23 0.45
N ASN A 90 3.13 -3.08 -0.10
CA ASN A 90 1.94 -2.36 0.37
C ASN A 90 0.64 -3.11 0.09
N LEU A 91 0.56 -3.84 -1.02
CA LEU A 91 -0.60 -4.66 -1.34
C LEU A 91 -0.78 -5.85 -0.37
N ILE A 92 0.31 -6.54 -0.04
CA ILE A 92 0.27 -7.74 0.82
C ILE A 92 0.22 -7.39 2.31
N PHE A 93 1.16 -6.57 2.77
CA PHE A 93 1.33 -6.31 4.19
C PHE A 93 0.58 -5.07 4.65
N GLY A 94 0.60 -4.02 3.81
CA GLY A 94 0.05 -2.73 4.18
C GLY A 94 0.90 -1.94 5.14
N PHE A 95 0.23 -1.13 5.97
CA PHE A 95 0.79 -0.22 6.97
C PHE A 95 1.89 0.68 6.39
N GLY A 96 1.80 0.99 5.09
CA GLY A 96 2.81 1.79 4.41
C GLY A 96 4.20 1.13 4.30
N LYS A 97 4.32 -0.18 4.51
CA LYS A 97 5.60 -0.92 4.50
C LYS A 97 6.36 -0.86 3.18
N GLY A 98 5.67 -0.73 2.07
CA GLY A 98 6.27 -0.48 0.76
C GLY A 98 6.87 0.93 0.66
N SER A 99 6.16 1.93 1.17
CA SER A 99 6.62 3.32 1.22
C SER A 99 7.85 3.49 2.12
N GLN A 100 7.92 2.72 3.21
CA GLN A 100 9.09 2.64 4.08
C GLN A 100 10.37 2.27 3.30
N ILE A 101 10.30 1.31 2.37
CA ILE A 101 11.46 0.89 1.53
C ILE A 101 11.98 2.05 0.66
N GLN A 102 11.09 2.94 0.24
CA GLN A 102 11.45 4.10 -0.57
C GLN A 102 11.82 5.33 0.28
N ASN A 103 11.82 5.21 1.62
CA ASN A 103 11.96 6.32 2.57
C ASN A 103 10.90 7.42 2.36
N ASP A 104 9.68 7.04 1.94
CA ASP A 104 8.53 7.94 1.84
C ASP A 104 7.71 7.93 3.14
N ILE A 105 8.13 8.77 4.08
CA ILE A 105 7.55 8.89 5.42
C ILE A 105 6.06 9.29 5.35
N SER A 106 5.67 10.15 4.40
CA SER A 106 4.28 10.63 4.32
C SER A 106 3.33 9.49 3.93
N SER A 107 3.71 8.71 2.92
CA SER A 107 2.92 7.57 2.48
C SER A 107 2.96 6.41 3.46
N GLU A 108 4.08 6.25 4.18
CA GLU A 108 4.19 5.30 5.29
C GLU A 108 3.16 5.62 6.39
N LEU A 109 3.15 6.86 6.88
CA LEU A 109 2.22 7.31 7.92
C LEU A 109 0.76 7.20 7.48
N PHE A 110 0.45 7.55 6.23
CA PHE A 110 -0.88 7.34 5.68
C PHE A 110 -1.31 5.87 5.79
N GLY A 111 -0.43 4.94 5.41
CA GLY A 111 -0.71 3.52 5.48
C GLY A 111 -0.93 3.03 6.92
N ILE A 112 -0.09 3.48 7.87
CA ILE A 112 -0.25 3.15 9.29
C ILE A 112 -1.60 3.62 9.82
N ILE A 113 -1.94 4.90 9.59
CA ILE A 113 -3.16 5.52 10.12
C ILE A 113 -4.41 4.86 9.52
N THR A 114 -4.44 4.69 8.20
CA THR A 114 -5.63 4.15 7.51
C THR A 114 -5.90 2.69 7.89
N ASP A 115 -4.84 1.88 8.02
CA ASP A 115 -4.99 0.50 8.45
C ASP A 115 -5.45 0.40 9.90
N TRP A 116 -4.83 1.13 10.82
CA TRP A 116 -5.24 1.13 12.22
C TRP A 116 -6.67 1.62 12.41
N ALA A 117 -7.07 2.67 11.69
CA ALA A 117 -8.45 3.16 11.72
C ALA A 117 -9.43 2.09 11.21
N GLY A 118 -9.15 1.48 10.05
CA GLY A 118 -9.98 0.44 9.47
C GLY A 118 -10.12 -0.79 10.37
N PHE A 119 -9.00 -1.30 10.90
CA PHE A 119 -9.01 -2.43 11.83
C PHE A 119 -9.67 -2.11 13.16
N SER A 120 -9.52 -0.88 13.69
CA SER A 120 -10.20 -0.48 14.93
C SER A 120 -11.72 -0.43 14.76
N ILE A 121 -12.20 0.15 13.66
CA ILE A 121 -13.64 0.23 13.37
C ILE A 121 -14.23 -1.16 13.16
N ALA A 122 -13.57 -2.01 12.36
CA ALA A 122 -14.06 -3.37 12.13
C ALA A 122 -13.90 -4.27 13.37
N GLY A 123 -12.84 -4.07 14.16
CA GLY A 123 -12.62 -4.75 15.43
C GLY A 123 -13.65 -4.39 16.49
N PHE A 124 -14.08 -3.12 16.54
CA PHE A 124 -15.20 -2.68 17.37
C PHE A 124 -16.49 -3.42 16.99
N GLY A 125 -16.81 -3.49 15.69
CA GLY A 125 -17.97 -4.24 15.21
C GLY A 125 -17.91 -5.72 15.53
N PHE A 126 -16.74 -6.33 15.38
CA PHE A 126 -16.51 -7.72 15.74
C PHE A 126 -16.64 -7.96 17.26
N GLY A 127 -16.18 -7.03 18.09
CA GLY A 127 -16.36 -7.08 19.54
C GLY A 127 -17.84 -7.06 19.92
N LEU A 128 -18.63 -6.17 19.33
CA LEU A 128 -20.08 -6.13 19.53
C LEU A 128 -20.76 -7.43 19.06
N PHE A 129 -20.32 -7.99 17.94
CA PHE A 129 -20.81 -9.28 17.45
C PHE A 129 -20.59 -10.39 18.48
N ILE A 130 -19.38 -10.47 19.05
CA ILE A 130 -19.04 -11.49 20.06
C ILE A 130 -19.88 -11.29 21.32
N ILE A 131 -20.06 -10.05 21.78
CA ILE A 131 -20.86 -9.76 22.97
C ILE A 131 -22.31 -10.22 22.76
N ASP A 132 -22.89 -9.89 21.62
CA ASP A 132 -24.24 -10.29 21.25
C ASP A 132 -24.38 -11.84 21.20
N MET A 133 -23.41 -12.53 20.60
CA MET A 133 -23.38 -14.00 20.52
C MET A 133 -23.14 -14.72 21.87
N LEU A 134 -22.31 -14.17 22.75
CA LEU A 134 -21.94 -14.81 24.01
C LEU A 134 -22.91 -14.49 25.15
N PHE A 135 -23.47 -13.28 25.17
CA PHE A 135 -24.29 -12.82 26.28
C PHE A 135 -25.76 -12.71 25.94
N ILE A 136 -26.12 -12.32 24.72
CA ILE A 136 -27.53 -12.04 24.38
C ILE A 136 -28.20 -13.31 23.83
N PHE A 137 -27.57 -13.98 22.86
CA PHE A 137 -28.08 -15.21 22.26
C PHE A 137 -28.47 -16.32 23.26
N PRO A 138 -27.68 -16.63 24.32
CA PRO A 138 -28.04 -17.70 25.26
C PRO A 138 -29.33 -17.43 26.05
N PHE A 139 -29.63 -16.17 26.37
CA PHE A 139 -30.88 -15.82 27.06
C PHE A 139 -32.11 -16.04 26.17
N TYR A 140 -32.02 -15.70 24.87
CA TYR A 140 -33.09 -15.98 23.91
C TYR A 140 -33.25 -17.48 23.63
N ALA A 141 -32.14 -18.22 23.51
CA ALA A 141 -32.16 -19.66 23.31
C ALA A 141 -32.78 -20.43 24.49
N THR A 142 -32.65 -19.89 25.71
CA THR A 142 -33.27 -20.48 26.91
C THR A 142 -34.77 -20.16 27.00
N GLY A 143 -35.22 -19.07 26.38
CA GLY A 143 -36.63 -18.62 26.36
C GLY A 143 -37.51 -19.24 25.28
N ASN A 144 -37.00 -20.17 24.45
CA ASN A 144 -37.68 -20.69 23.24
C ASN A 144 -38.06 -19.61 22.20
N GLU A 145 -37.46 -18.43 22.26
CA GLU A 145 -37.67 -17.39 21.25
C GLU A 145 -36.69 -17.58 20.07
N SER A 146 -37.17 -17.36 18.85
CA SER A 146 -36.34 -17.46 17.66
C SER A 146 -35.40 -16.26 17.58
N TYR A 147 -34.16 -16.44 18.01
CA TYR A 147 -33.12 -15.42 17.84
C TYR A 147 -32.64 -15.40 16.39
N SER A 148 -33.00 -14.33 15.68
CA SER A 148 -32.40 -13.98 14.41
C SER A 148 -31.45 -12.80 14.59
N ILE A 149 -30.17 -13.00 14.25
CA ILE A 149 -29.28 -11.89 13.87
C ILE A 149 -29.83 -11.34 12.56
N ASP A 150 -30.84 -10.49 12.68
CA ASP A 150 -31.46 -9.73 11.61
C ASP A 150 -31.18 -8.25 11.87
N SER A 151 -31.25 -7.40 10.84
CA SER A 151 -30.98 -5.96 10.96
C SER A 151 -31.93 -5.21 11.90
N SER A 152 -32.93 -5.90 12.46
CA SER A 152 -33.84 -5.39 13.48
C SER A 152 -33.23 -5.33 14.88
N ASP A 153 -32.15 -6.06 15.17
CA ASP A 153 -31.41 -5.90 16.43
C ASP A 153 -30.39 -4.75 16.29
N PRO A 154 -30.51 -3.69 17.12
CA PRO A 154 -29.57 -2.56 17.09
C PRO A 154 -28.10 -2.97 17.25
N PHE A 155 -27.78 -3.98 18.06
CA PHE A 155 -26.41 -4.44 18.27
C PHE A 155 -25.86 -5.19 17.06
N ALA A 156 -26.67 -6.09 16.49
CA ALA A 156 -26.31 -6.81 15.26
C ALA A 156 -26.12 -5.85 14.07
N ALA A 157 -26.99 -4.84 13.95
CA ALA A 157 -26.91 -3.83 12.91
C ALA A 157 -25.62 -2.99 13.04
N ILE A 158 -25.36 -2.43 14.23
CA ILE A 158 -24.15 -1.62 14.48
C ILE A 158 -22.89 -2.45 14.25
N SER A 159 -22.88 -3.70 14.71
CA SER A 159 -21.78 -4.65 14.49
C SER A 159 -21.51 -4.87 13.00
N LEU A 160 -22.54 -5.20 12.21
CA LEU A 160 -22.40 -5.46 10.79
C LEU A 160 -21.94 -4.21 10.03
N TYR A 161 -22.51 -3.04 10.33
CA TYR A 161 -22.12 -1.79 9.68
C TYR A 161 -20.68 -1.38 9.99
N SER A 162 -20.26 -1.48 11.25
CA SER A 162 -18.88 -1.14 11.64
C SER A 162 -17.88 -2.14 11.06
N MET A 163 -18.19 -3.43 11.02
CA MET A 163 -17.38 -4.42 10.29
C MET A 163 -17.28 -4.10 8.79
N LEU A 164 -18.38 -3.74 8.14
CA LEU A 164 -18.42 -3.38 6.72
C LEU A 164 -17.63 -2.11 6.42
N ILE A 165 -17.82 -1.05 7.23
CA ILE A 165 -17.12 0.23 7.07
C ILE A 165 -15.62 0.07 7.34
N GLY A 166 -15.26 -0.62 8.42
CA GLY A 166 -13.86 -0.85 8.76
C GLY A 166 -13.15 -1.72 7.71
N GLY A 167 -13.78 -2.82 7.29
CA GLY A 167 -13.26 -3.67 6.21
C GLY A 167 -13.15 -2.94 4.88
N GLY A 168 -14.17 -2.14 4.52
CA GLY A 168 -14.15 -1.28 3.33
C GLY A 168 -13.02 -0.26 3.38
N THR A 169 -12.78 0.35 4.55
CA THR A 169 -11.67 1.28 4.78
C THR A 169 -10.32 0.62 4.57
N VAL A 170 -10.12 -0.61 5.07
CA VAL A 170 -8.88 -1.37 4.84
C VAL A 170 -8.67 -1.65 3.36
N VAL A 171 -9.71 -2.11 2.63
CA VAL A 171 -9.60 -2.40 1.19
C VAL A 171 -9.27 -1.14 0.39
N LEU A 172 -9.98 -0.03 0.65
CA LEU A 172 -9.69 1.24 -0.01
C LEU A 172 -8.30 1.76 0.35
N GLY A 173 -7.90 1.64 1.62
CA GLY A 173 -6.57 1.98 2.10
C GLY A 173 -5.48 1.20 1.38
N ARG A 174 -5.67 -0.10 1.14
CA ARG A 174 -4.74 -0.95 0.36
C ARG A 174 -4.57 -0.45 -1.07
N ILE A 175 -5.65 -0.07 -1.74
CA ILE A 175 -5.58 0.47 -3.12
C ILE A 175 -4.74 1.74 -3.14
N VAL A 176 -4.99 2.68 -2.22
CA VAL A 176 -4.23 3.92 -2.15
C VAL A 176 -2.76 3.66 -1.80
N GLN A 177 -2.49 2.82 -0.80
CA GLN A 177 -1.13 2.43 -0.42
C GLN A 177 -0.38 1.73 -1.56
N THR A 178 -1.07 1.02 -2.44
CA THR A 178 -0.47 0.38 -3.63
C THR A 178 -0.04 1.42 -4.67
N ILE A 179 -0.77 2.52 -4.80
CA ILE A 179 -0.49 3.60 -5.78
C ILE A 179 0.62 4.53 -5.30
N LEU A 180 0.71 4.81 -4.00
CA LEU A 180 1.66 5.79 -3.43
C LEU A 180 3.14 5.53 -3.81
N PRO A 181 3.67 4.29 -3.75
CA PRO A 181 5.04 4.02 -4.17
C PRO A 181 5.33 4.27 -5.64
N ILE A 182 4.30 4.24 -6.50
CA ILE A 182 4.42 4.52 -7.93
C ILE A 182 4.65 6.02 -8.13
N THR A 183 3.82 6.85 -7.51
CA THR A 183 3.91 8.31 -7.65
C THR A 183 5.20 8.84 -7.01
N TYR A 184 5.55 8.35 -5.82
CA TYR A 184 6.80 8.72 -5.15
C TYR A 184 8.02 8.26 -5.94
N GLY A 185 8.10 6.99 -6.32
CA GLY A 185 9.24 6.44 -7.05
C GLY A 185 9.48 7.12 -8.40
N ASN A 186 8.41 7.41 -9.17
CA ASN A 186 8.52 8.17 -10.42
C ASN A 186 9.05 9.58 -10.19
N ARG A 187 8.56 10.28 -9.16
CA ARG A 187 9.01 11.63 -8.84
C ARG A 187 10.47 11.65 -8.39
N TYR A 188 10.85 10.70 -7.55
CA TYR A 188 12.22 10.52 -7.07
C TYR A 188 13.18 10.26 -8.23
N ASN A 189 12.89 9.25 -9.07
CA ASN A 189 13.75 8.88 -10.20
C ASN A 189 13.84 9.99 -11.25
N ARG A 190 12.77 10.78 -11.44
CA ARG A 190 12.80 11.95 -12.31
C ARG A 190 13.73 13.03 -11.77
N ILE A 191 13.66 13.36 -10.49
CA ILE A 191 14.53 14.37 -9.86
C ILE A 191 15.98 13.88 -9.87
N LEU A 192 16.22 12.61 -9.56
CA LEU A 192 17.54 11.98 -9.65
C LEU A 192 18.13 12.11 -11.06
N ARG A 193 17.34 11.78 -12.09
CA ARG A 193 17.76 11.89 -13.50
C ARG A 193 18.07 13.32 -13.92
N GLN A 194 17.22 14.27 -13.51
CA GLN A 194 17.38 15.69 -13.83
C GLN A 194 18.59 16.30 -13.12
N GLY A 195 18.75 16.05 -11.81
CA GLY A 195 19.87 16.54 -11.02
C GLY A 195 21.22 15.95 -11.44
N LEU A 196 21.23 14.74 -12.00
CA LEU A 196 22.41 14.13 -12.61
C LEU A 196 22.63 14.55 -14.07
N HIS A 197 21.85 15.47 -14.62
CA HIS A 197 21.97 15.95 -16.01
C HIS A 197 22.03 14.82 -17.05
N LEU A 198 21.24 13.76 -16.86
CA LEU A 198 21.17 12.60 -17.75
C LEU A 198 20.17 12.78 -18.90
N THR A 199 19.69 14.00 -19.14
CA THR A 199 18.65 14.36 -20.12
C THR A 199 19.12 14.37 -21.57
N LYS A 200 19.88 13.36 -22.01
CA LYS A 200 20.12 13.10 -23.43
C LYS A 200 19.48 11.76 -23.79
N ASP A 201 18.36 11.85 -24.52
CA ASP A 201 17.67 10.78 -25.27
C ASP A 201 17.21 9.54 -24.50
N LEU A 202 16.25 9.71 -23.59
CA LEU A 202 15.40 8.62 -23.05
C LEU A 202 13.93 9.06 -22.97
N GLU A 203 13.53 9.95 -23.89
CA GLU A 203 12.13 10.34 -24.11
C GLU A 203 11.34 9.19 -24.79
N ASP A 204 11.98 8.08 -25.12
CA ASP A 204 11.45 7.03 -26.00
C ASP A 204 11.27 5.65 -25.35
N THR A 205 11.22 5.53 -24.02
CA THR A 205 10.81 4.25 -23.41
C THR A 205 10.10 4.43 -22.08
N MET A 206 8.82 4.04 -22.10
CA MET A 206 7.90 3.84 -20.97
C MET A 206 7.16 5.08 -20.46
N THR A 207 6.34 5.66 -21.33
CA THR A 207 5.01 6.11 -20.90
C THR A 207 4.24 4.88 -20.41
N LEU A 208 4.31 4.60 -19.10
CA LEU A 208 3.39 3.69 -18.43
C LEU A 208 1.99 4.32 -18.47
N GLU A 209 1.29 4.11 -19.57
CA GLU A 209 -0.08 4.58 -19.75
C GLU A 209 -1.03 3.60 -19.05
N PHE A 210 -1.39 3.92 -17.81
CA PHE A 210 -2.43 3.20 -17.10
C PHE A 210 -3.79 3.65 -17.62
N SER A 211 -4.36 2.89 -18.55
CA SER A 211 -5.74 3.09 -19.02
C SER A 211 -6.67 2.07 -18.36
N ILE A 212 -7.57 2.55 -17.50
CA ILE A 212 -8.68 1.77 -16.97
C ILE A 212 -9.90 2.11 -17.86
N LYS A 213 -10.29 1.17 -18.71
CA LYS A 213 -11.49 1.33 -19.56
C LYS A 213 -12.62 0.45 -19.01
N PRO A 214 -13.82 1.00 -18.76
CA PRO A 214 -14.98 0.18 -18.41
C PRO A 214 -15.38 -0.62 -19.66
N LYS A 215 -15.38 -1.95 -19.54
CA LYS A 215 -15.88 -2.84 -20.58
C LYS A 215 -17.28 -3.31 -20.18
N LEU A 216 -18.29 -2.86 -20.91
CA LEU A 216 -19.64 -3.40 -20.77
C LEU A 216 -19.66 -4.81 -21.37
N ILE A 217 -20.08 -5.79 -20.57
CA ILE A 217 -20.33 -7.14 -21.04
C ILE A 217 -21.82 -7.40 -20.93
N ILE A 218 -22.43 -7.62 -22.08
CA ILE A 218 -23.80 -8.13 -22.18
C ILE A 218 -23.66 -9.62 -22.42
N ASN A 219 -23.94 -10.41 -21.37
CA ASN A 219 -23.92 -11.87 -21.47
C ASN A 219 -25.22 -12.36 -22.13
N HIS A 220 -25.21 -13.57 -22.69
CA HIS A 220 -26.36 -14.15 -23.41
C HIS A 220 -27.65 -14.27 -22.56
N ASP A 221 -27.52 -14.12 -21.22
CA ASP A 221 -28.59 -14.12 -20.22
C ASP A 221 -29.10 -12.70 -19.80
N LEU A 222 -28.87 -11.65 -20.60
CA LEU A 222 -29.39 -10.28 -20.35
C LEU A 222 -28.95 -9.64 -19.00
N ARG A 223 -27.94 -10.18 -18.34
CA ARG A 223 -27.32 -9.58 -17.15
C ARG A 223 -26.24 -8.59 -17.58
N MET A 224 -26.45 -7.30 -17.32
CA MET A 224 -25.44 -6.27 -17.53
C MET A 224 -24.40 -6.34 -16.41
N GLY A 225 -23.17 -6.67 -16.77
CA GLY A 225 -22.01 -6.61 -15.89
C GLY A 225 -21.05 -5.50 -16.33
N MET A 226 -20.49 -4.77 -15.37
CA MET A 226 -19.40 -3.84 -15.61
C MET A 226 -18.09 -4.50 -15.20
N GLN A 227 -17.20 -4.74 -16.17
CA GLN A 227 -15.86 -5.26 -15.90
C GLN A 227 -14.84 -4.14 -16.11
N PHE A 228 -13.95 -3.94 -15.13
CA PHE A 228 -12.80 -3.06 -15.30
C PHE A 228 -11.65 -3.87 -15.88
N VAL A 229 -11.18 -3.49 -17.07
CA VAL A 229 -10.02 -4.11 -17.71
C VAL A 229 -8.86 -3.14 -17.60
N GLY A 230 -7.85 -3.52 -16.82
CA GLY A 230 -6.56 -2.84 -16.79
C GLY A 230 -5.71 -3.38 -17.93
N THR A 231 -5.27 -2.50 -18.84
CA THR A 231 -4.30 -2.87 -19.87
C THR A 231 -2.96 -2.25 -19.49
N ILE A 232 -1.93 -3.08 -19.40
CA ILE A 232 -0.56 -2.63 -19.21
C ILE A 232 0.09 -2.75 -20.59
N ASN A 233 0.29 -1.62 -21.26
CA ASN A 233 1.10 -1.58 -22.47
C ASN A 233 2.56 -1.39 -22.05
N LEU A 234 3.40 -2.38 -22.40
CA LEU A 234 4.85 -2.38 -22.26
C LEU A 234 5.48 -2.02 -23.60
#